data_AF-A0A9J6DEP8-F1
#
_entry.id   AF-A0A9J6DEP8-F1
#
_cell.length_a   1.000
_cell.length_b   1.000
_cell.length_c   1.000
_cell.angle_alpha   90.00
_cell.angle_beta   90.00
_cell.angle_gamma   90.00
#
_symmetry.space_group_name_H-M   'P 1'
#
loop_
_entity.id
_entity.type
_entity.pdbx_description
1 polymer ?
#
loop_
_entity_poly.entity_id
_entity_poly.type
_entity_poly.pdbx_seq_one_letter_code
_entity_poly.pdbx_strand_id
1 'polypeptide(L)'
;MKHVASASNQHDFDKAVEVLVDSECWKNERFRSYFEEVWLSVKELWVMSYRLEFDVVLTTNNGIEAQNRVLKAPYVKSSSGKRSLTSLIMTVVHSYLPGK
;
A
#
# COMPACT_ATOMS: atom_id res chain seq x y z
N MET A 1 7.19 5.02 10.68
CA MET A 1 7.00 4.22 9.43
C MET A 1 7.50 4.92 8.17
N LYS A 2 7.00 6.12 7.79
CA LYS A 2 7.46 6.80 6.56
C LYS A 2 8.99 6.99 6.52
N HIS A 3 9.58 7.45 7.61
CA HIS A 3 11.04 7.63 7.73
C HIS A 3 11.81 6.32 7.55
N VAL A 4 11.31 5.22 8.11
CA VAL A 4 11.87 3.87 7.94
C VAL A 4 11.84 3.44 6.48
N ALA A 5 10.70 3.63 5.80
CA ALA A 5 10.56 3.29 4.38
C ALA A 5 11.43 4.16 3.46
N SER A 6 11.64 5.43 3.78
CA SER A 6 12.41 6.37 2.96
C SER A 6 13.93 6.29 3.16
N ALA A 7 14.43 5.49 4.11
CA ALA A 7 15.85 5.36 4.37
C ALA A 7 16.60 4.87 3.12
N SER A 8 17.65 5.59 2.74
CA SER A 8 18.42 5.34 1.50
C SER A 8 19.63 4.43 1.72
N ASN A 9 19.98 4.14 2.98
CA ASN A 9 21.07 3.26 3.37
C ASN A 9 20.73 2.55 4.69
N GLN A 10 21.53 1.54 5.04
CA GLN A 10 21.29 0.72 6.23
C GLN A 10 21.36 1.54 7.54
N HIS A 11 22.30 2.47 7.65
CA HIS A 11 22.47 3.29 8.86
C HIS A 11 21.24 4.16 9.15
N ASP A 12 20.71 4.83 8.12
CA ASP A 12 19.50 5.66 8.26
C ASP A 12 18.26 4.80 8.54
N PHE A 13 18.21 3.57 8.02
CA PHE A 13 17.13 2.63 8.30
C PHE A 13 17.14 2.23 9.78
N ASP A 14 18.28 1.79 10.31
CA ASP A 14 18.43 1.36 11.70
C ASP A 14 18.04 2.49 12.67
N LYS A 15 18.55 3.70 12.41
CA LYS A 15 18.22 4.88 13.21
C LYS A 15 16.73 5.25 13.14
N ALA A 16 16.11 5.12 11.98
CA ALA A 16 14.68 5.39 11.83
C ALA A 16 13.82 4.34 12.55
N VAL A 17 14.29 3.09 12.65
CA VAL A 17 13.65 2.04 13.43
C VAL A 17 13.79 2.32 14.92
N GLU A 18 14.97 2.70 15.42
CA GLU A 18 15.17 3.10 16.82
C GLU A 18 14.21 4.22 17.24
N VAL A 19 14.12 5.28 16.45
CA VAL A 19 13.18 6.39 16.70
C VAL A 19 11.72 5.91 16.69
N LEU A 20 11.37 4.93 15.86
CA LEU A 20 10.03 4.36 15.85
C LEU A 20 9.76 3.51 17.10
N VAL A 21 10.73 2.74 17.56
CA VAL A 21 10.66 1.92 18.78
C VAL A 21 10.44 2.80 20.02
N ASP A 22 11.07 3.97 20.06
CA ASP A 22 10.92 4.92 21.17
C ASP A 22 9.62 5.75 21.12
N SER A 23 8.84 5.64 20.03
CA SER A 23 7.65 6.45 19.84
C SER A 23 6.41 5.93 20.60
N GLU A 24 5.48 6.84 20.89
CA GLU A 24 4.22 6.48 21.60
C GLU A 24 3.41 5.39 20.87
N CYS A 25 3.43 5.34 19.54
CA CYS A 25 2.68 4.32 18.80
C CYS A 25 3.25 2.92 18.99
N TRP A 26 4.53 2.78 19.33
CA TRP A 26 5.17 1.50 19.60
C TRP A 26 4.65 0.82 20.87
N LYS A 27 4.10 1.61 21.81
CA LYS A 27 3.44 1.09 23.02
C LYS A 27 2.18 0.30 22.71
N ASN A 28 1.59 0.49 21.53
CA ASN A 28 0.44 -0.30 21.09
C ASN A 28 0.90 -1.68 20.65
N GLU A 29 0.53 -2.72 21.41
CA GLU A 29 0.94 -4.10 21.16
C GLU A 29 0.58 -4.59 19.75
N ARG A 30 -0.63 -4.27 19.29
CA ARG A 30 -1.09 -4.69 17.95
C ARG A 30 -0.25 -4.07 16.84
N PHE A 31 0.11 -2.79 17.01
CA PHE A 31 0.99 -2.10 16.08
C PHE A 31 2.38 -2.72 16.09
N ARG A 32 2.97 -2.92 17.27
CA ARG A 32 4.29 -3.54 17.43
C ARG A 32 4.35 -4.91 16.78
N SER A 33 3.44 -5.83 17.11
CA SER A 33 3.40 -7.17 16.53
C SER A 33 3.24 -7.14 15.02
N TYR A 34 2.33 -6.29 14.49
CA TYR A 34 2.21 -6.13 13.04
C TYR A 34 3.51 -5.62 12.41
N PHE A 35 4.13 -4.62 13.02
CA PHE A 35 5.32 -4.00 12.46
C PHE A 35 6.50 -4.97 12.46
N GLU A 36 6.72 -5.71 13.54
CA GLU A 36 7.80 -6.70 13.69
C GLU A 36 7.58 -7.94 12.80
N GLU A 37 6.40 -8.56 12.87
CA GLU A 37 6.13 -9.85 12.23
C GLU A 37 5.79 -9.73 10.75
N VAL A 38 5.14 -8.62 10.36
CA VAL A 38 4.62 -8.45 9.00
C VAL A 38 5.37 -7.37 8.24
N TRP A 39 5.57 -6.19 8.81
CA TRP A 39 6.12 -5.07 8.04
C TRP A 39 7.64 -5.19 7.85
N LEU A 40 8.38 -5.47 8.93
CA LEU A 40 9.84 -5.62 8.90
C LEU A 40 10.32 -6.93 8.28
N SER A 41 9.50 -7.99 8.31
CA SER A 41 9.83 -9.28 7.71
C SER A 41 9.92 -9.24 6.18
N VAL A 42 9.32 -8.22 5.56
CA VAL A 42 9.39 -7.97 4.11
C VAL A 42 9.89 -6.55 3.80
N LYS A 43 10.75 -6.00 4.66
CA LYS A 43 11.30 -4.63 4.55
C LYS A 43 11.92 -4.34 3.18
N GLU A 44 12.48 -5.34 2.52
CA GLU A 44 13.10 -5.27 1.20
C GLU A 44 12.11 -4.80 0.12
N LEU A 45 10.80 -5.00 0.32
CA LEU A 45 9.76 -4.56 -0.61
C LEU A 45 9.43 -3.05 -0.48
N TRP A 46 9.66 -2.46 0.70
CA TRP A 46 9.14 -1.15 1.05
C TRP A 46 10.22 -0.11 1.34
N VAL A 47 11.39 -0.54 1.80
CA VAL A 47 12.50 0.34 2.18
C VAL A 47 13.34 0.70 0.96
N MET A 48 13.62 2.00 0.80
CA MET A 48 14.31 2.53 -0.37
C MET A 48 15.75 2.03 -0.53
N SER A 49 16.47 1.78 0.57
CA SER A 49 17.84 1.26 0.54
C SER A 49 17.96 -0.04 -0.27
N TYR A 50 17.03 -0.98 -0.08
CA TYR A 50 17.01 -2.25 -0.82
C TYR A 50 16.61 -2.07 -2.29
N ARG A 51 15.81 -1.05 -2.63
CA ARG A 51 15.42 -0.80 -4.02
C ARG A 51 16.59 -0.32 -4.88
N LEU A 52 17.49 0.46 -4.28
CA LEU A 52 18.73 0.88 -4.93
C LEU A 52 19.68 -0.30 -5.17
N GLU A 53 19.63 -1.33 -4.32
CA GLU A 53 20.47 -2.52 -4.43
C GLU A 53 20.00 -3.48 -5.52
N PHE A 54 18.69 -3.60 -5.74
CA PHE A 54 18.13 -4.55 -6.71
C PHE A 54 17.83 -3.97 -8.10
N ASP A 55 17.99 -2.67 -8.34
CA ASP A 55 17.53 -1.95 -9.56
C ASP A 55 16.06 -2.24 -9.93
N VAL A 56 15.27 -2.67 -8.93
CA VAL A 56 13.86 -3.01 -9.10
C VAL A 56 13.04 -1.81 -8.67
N VAL A 57 12.38 -1.21 -9.65
CA VAL A 57 11.37 -0.17 -9.44
C VAL A 57 10.13 -0.83 -8.81
N LEU A 58 10.16 -1.04 -7.50
CA LEU A 58 8.99 -1.43 -6.72
C LEU A 58 8.06 -0.22 -6.54
N THR A 59 7.62 0.40 -7.64
CA THR A 59 6.69 1.55 -7.54
C THR A 59 5.47 1.12 -6.75
N THR A 60 5.25 1.87 -5.67
CA THR A 60 4.05 1.89 -4.85
C THR A 60 2.82 1.51 -5.67
N ASN A 61 2.03 0.59 -5.12
CA ASN A 61 0.70 0.22 -5.62
C ASN A 61 -0.26 1.43 -5.84
N ASN A 62 0.15 2.67 -5.56
CA ASN A 62 -0.51 3.94 -5.91
C ASN A 62 -1.22 3.93 -7.27
N GLY A 63 -0.65 3.33 -8.31
CA GLY A 63 -1.32 3.19 -9.61
C GLY A 63 -2.54 2.26 -9.55
N ILE A 64 -2.37 1.08 -8.95
CA ILE A 64 -3.44 0.10 -8.72
C ILE A 64 -4.48 0.63 -7.74
N GLU A 65 -4.07 1.31 -6.67
CA GLU A 65 -4.98 1.93 -5.70
C GLU A 65 -5.74 3.11 -6.29
N ALA A 66 -5.11 3.93 -7.14
CA ALA A 66 -5.78 4.99 -7.88
C ALA A 66 -6.80 4.40 -8.87
N GLN A 67 -6.42 3.36 -9.63
CA GLN A 67 -7.34 2.65 -10.52
C GLN A 67 -8.51 2.01 -9.75
N ASN A 68 -8.23 1.37 -8.62
CA ASN A 68 -9.25 0.80 -7.73
C ASN A 68 -10.19 1.87 -7.18
N ARG A 69 -9.68 3.07 -6.88
CA ARG A 69 -10.49 4.20 -6.40
C ARG A 69 -11.40 4.74 -7.50
N VAL A 70 -10.88 4.91 -8.71
CA VAL A 70 -11.64 5.32 -9.90
C VAL A 70 -12.74 4.32 -10.20
N LEU A 71 -12.46 3.01 -10.10
CA LEU A 71 -13.44 1.95 -10.33
C LEU A 71 -14.52 1.86 -9.23
N LYS A 72 -14.15 2.03 -7.96
CA LYS A 72 -15.08 1.94 -6.82
C LYS A 72 -16.14 3.05 -6.83
N ALA A 73 -15.79 4.26 -7.26
CA ALA A 73 -16.71 5.40 -7.21
C ALA A 73 -18.04 5.19 -7.98
N PRO A 74 -18.04 4.79 -9.27
CA PRO A 74 -19.28 4.50 -10.00
C PRO A 74 -19.93 3.18 -9.55
N TYR A 75 -19.13 2.16 -9.19
CA TYR A 75 -19.65 0.88 -8.70
C TYR A 75 -20.50 1.04 -7.44
N VAL A 76 -19.99 1.77 -6.44
CA VAL A 76 -20.68 2.00 -5.16
C VAL A 76 -21.90 2.92 -5.34
N LYS A 77 -21.82 3.93 -6.21
CA LYS A 77 -22.93 4.87 -6.49
C LYS A 77 -24.09 4.23 -7.25
N SER A 78 -23.81 3.25 -8.12
CA SER A 78 -24.82 2.54 -8.92
C SER A 78 -25.39 1.30 -8.21
N SER A 79 -24.69 0.76 -7.20
CA SER A 79 -25.10 -0.45 -6.50
C SER A 79 -26.04 -0.15 -5.32
N SER A 80 -27.29 0.21 -5.59
CA SER A 80 -28.32 0.34 -4.54
C SER A 80 -28.80 -1.00 -3.97
N GLY A 81 -28.12 -2.13 -4.22
CA GLY A 81 -28.61 -3.41 -3.70
C GLY A 81 -27.76 -4.66 -3.86
N LYS A 82 -26.87 -4.80 -4.85
CA LYS A 82 -26.06 -6.03 -4.98
C LYS A 82 -24.64 -5.76 -5.46
N ARG A 83 -23.70 -5.90 -4.52
CA ARG A 83 -22.26 -5.93 -4.79
C ARG A 83 -21.89 -7.30 -5.37
N SER A 84 -22.20 -7.52 -6.65
CA SER A 84 -21.85 -8.77 -7.36
C SER A 84 -20.69 -8.52 -8.33
N LEU A 85 -20.03 -9.61 -8.73
CA LEU A 85 -19.02 -9.57 -9.79
C LEU A 85 -19.62 -9.08 -11.11
N THR A 86 -20.84 -9.51 -11.41
CA THR A 86 -21.57 -9.10 -12.62
C THR A 86 -21.81 -7.58 -12.66
N SER A 87 -22.20 -6.95 -11.54
CA SER A 87 -22.39 -5.49 -11.50
C SER A 87 -21.08 -4.73 -11.63
N LEU A 88 -19.97 -5.29 -11.16
CA LEU A 88 -18.63 -4.72 -11.34
C LEU A 88 -18.23 -4.76 -12.82
N ILE A 89 -18.39 -5.91 -13.48
CA ILE A 89 -18.09 -6.08 -14.91
C ILE A 89 -18.91 -5.09 -15.76
N MET A 90 -20.21 -4.96 -15.48
CA MET A 90 -21.07 -4.01 -16.18
C MET A 90 -20.62 -2.56 -15.98
N THR A 91 -20.17 -2.20 -14.78
CA THR A 91 -19.61 -0.86 -14.51
C THR A 91 -18.36 -0.61 -15.35
N VAL A 92 -17.46 -1.60 -15.45
CA VAL A 92 -16.25 -1.48 -16.30
C VAL A 92 -16.64 -1.30 -17.77
N VAL A 93 -17.52 -2.16 -18.28
CA VAL A 93 -17.94 -2.15 -19.70
C VAL A 93 -18.65 -0.85 -20.07
N HIS A 94 -19.58 -0.38 -19.25
CA HIS A 94 -20.38 0.81 -19.59
C HIS A 94 -19.70 2.14 -19.31
N SER A 95 -18.82 2.21 -18.31
CA SER A 95 -18.21 3.49 -17.90
C SER A 95 -16.81 3.72 -18.46
N TYR A 96 -16.10 2.66 -18.86
CA TYR A 96 -14.66 2.76 -19.14
C TYR A 96 -14.21 2.12 -20.46
N LEU A 97 -15.03 1.25 -21.07
CA LEU A 97 -14.76 0.80 -22.43
C LEU A 97 -15.49 1.73 -23.41
N PRO A 98 -14.80 2.31 -24.41
CA PRO A 98 -15.49 3.02 -25.47
C PRO A 98 -16.46 2.04 -26.13
N GLY A 99 -17.72 2.48 -26.30
CA GLY A 99 -18.74 1.69 -26.97
C GLY A 99 -18.26 1.25 -28.35
N LYS A 100 -18.77 0.11 -28.81
CA LYS A 100 -18.91 -0.10 -30.25
C LYS A 100 -19.72 1.04 -30.86
#